data_AF-A0A350I7J9-F1
#
_entry.id   AF-A0A350I7J9-F1
#
_cell.length_a   1.000
_cell.length_b   1.000
_cell.length_c   1.000
_cell.angle_alpha   90.00
_cell.angle_beta   90.00
_cell.angle_gamma   90.00
#
_symmetry.space_group_name_H-M   'P 1'
#
loop_
_entity.id
_entity.type
_entity.pdbx_description
1 polymer ?
#
loop_
_entity_poly.entity_id
_entity_poly.type
_entity_poly.pdbx_seq_one_letter_code
_entity_poly.pdbx_strand_id
1 'polypeptide(L)'
;MAKNLFFADKPANEQNLYEDIIIESLKIYGQDVYYMPREIVNEDKILGEDVPSRFSTAYKIEMYIENQQGFDGEGDLFTKFGVEIRDAANFVVSRRRWRHTVEQNSNTITGDRPREGDV
;
A
#
# COMPACT_ATOMS: atom_id res chain seq x y z
N MET A 1 11.37 25.04 -29.61
CA MET A 1 10.31 26.05 -29.80
C MET A 1 10.33 26.99 -28.61
N ALA A 2 10.35 28.30 -28.83
CA ALA A 2 10.20 29.27 -27.75
C ALA A 2 8.72 29.30 -27.33
N LYS A 3 8.44 29.10 -26.04
CA LYS A 3 7.08 29.13 -25.49
C LYS A 3 6.88 30.46 -24.77
N ASN A 4 5.68 31.02 -24.87
CA ASN A 4 5.33 32.26 -24.18
C ASN A 4 5.33 32.04 -22.65
N LEU A 5 5.80 33.04 -21.90
CA LEU A 5 5.96 33.04 -20.44
C LEU A 5 4.71 32.59 -19.67
N PHE A 6 3.52 32.85 -20.23
CA PHE A 6 2.25 32.46 -19.61
C PHE A 6 1.85 31.00 -19.80
N PHE A 7 2.56 30.24 -20.64
CA PHE A 7 2.27 28.84 -20.84
C PHE A 7 3.23 27.97 -20.03
N ALA A 8 2.89 27.69 -18.77
CA ALA A 8 3.59 26.68 -17.99
C ALA A 8 3.26 25.29 -18.55
N ASP A 9 4.27 24.52 -18.95
CA ASP A 9 4.06 23.16 -19.48
C ASP A 9 3.60 22.16 -18.41
N LYS A 10 3.84 22.44 -17.12
CA LYS A 10 3.58 21.53 -15.99
C LYS A 10 3.45 22.30 -14.66
N PRO A 11 2.39 23.09 -14.44
CA PRO A 11 2.20 23.75 -13.15
C PRO A 11 2.04 22.70 -12.04
N ALA A 12 2.98 22.68 -11.08
CA ALA A 12 2.95 21.75 -9.94
C ALA A 12 1.65 21.87 -9.14
N ASN A 13 1.07 23.07 -9.09
CA ASN A 13 -0.18 23.34 -8.39
C ASN A 13 -1.36 22.54 -8.97
N GLU A 14 -1.45 22.39 -10.29
CA GLU A 14 -2.52 21.59 -10.92
C GLU A 14 -2.31 20.11 -10.62
N GLN A 15 -1.08 19.60 -10.69
CA GLN A 15 -0.78 18.22 -10.34
C GLN A 15 -1.16 17.88 -8.90
N ASN A 16 -0.85 18.80 -7.96
CA ASN A 16 -1.24 18.66 -6.56
C ASN A 16 -2.77 18.66 -6.39
N LEU A 17 -3.48 19.56 -7.09
CA LEU A 17 -4.94 19.60 -7.06
C LEU A 17 -5.57 18.30 -7.56
N TYR A 18 -5.06 17.75 -8.68
CA TYR A 18 -5.52 16.45 -9.18
C TYR A 18 -5.27 15.35 -8.15
N GLU A 19 -4.09 15.33 -7.53
CA GLU A 19 -3.78 14.35 -6.49
C GLU A 19 -4.65 14.53 -5.23
N ASP A 20 -4.99 15.77 -4.84
CA ASP A 20 -5.90 16.07 -3.73
C ASP A 20 -7.31 15.53 -3.99
N ILE A 21 -7.84 15.73 -5.19
CA ILE A 21 -9.15 15.21 -5.59
C ILE A 21 -9.17 13.67 -5.56
N ILE A 22 -8.10 13.03 -6.02
CA ILE A 22 -7.97 11.56 -5.98
C ILE A 22 -7.90 11.05 -4.54
N ILE A 23 -7.17 11.75 -3.66
CA ILE A 23 -7.10 11.36 -2.25
C ILE A 23 -8.45 11.56 -1.55
N GLU A 24 -9.16 12.64 -1.84
CA GLU A 24 -10.53 12.87 -1.38
C GLU A 24 -11.47 11.76 -1.83
N SER A 25 -11.45 11.41 -3.13
CA SER A 25 -12.29 10.31 -3.63
C SER A 25 -11.95 8.99 -2.97
N LEU A 26 -10.68 8.73 -2.72
CA LEU A 26 -10.20 7.53 -2.03
C LEU A 26 -10.65 7.48 -0.57
N LYS A 27 -10.75 8.63 0.11
CA LYS A 27 -11.31 8.67 1.48
C LYS A 27 -12.83 8.46 1.52
N ILE A 28 -13.55 8.91 0.48
CA ILE A 28 -15.02 8.81 0.41
C ILE A 28 -15.44 7.39 -0.01
N TYR A 29 -14.77 6.82 -1.00
CA TYR A 29 -15.18 5.57 -1.66
C TYR A 29 -14.24 4.39 -1.42
N GLY A 30 -13.05 4.63 -0.85
CA GLY A 30 -12.11 3.57 -0.52
C GLY A 30 -12.58 2.72 0.64
N GLN A 31 -11.96 1.55 0.78
CA GLN A 31 -12.17 0.68 1.91
C GLN A 31 -11.18 1.03 3.02
N ASP A 32 -11.66 1.09 4.25
CA ASP A 32 -10.84 1.21 5.43
C ASP A 32 -10.11 -0.11 5.70
N VAL A 33 -8.77 -0.09 5.63
CA VAL A 33 -7.89 -1.24 5.88
C VAL A 33 -6.95 -0.92 7.04
N TYR A 34 -6.60 -1.94 7.83
CA TYR A 34 -5.58 -1.82 8.86
C TYR A 34 -4.25 -2.30 8.31
N TYR A 35 -3.27 -1.40 8.24
CA TYR A 35 -1.89 -1.73 7.93
C TYR A 35 -1.09 -1.97 9.22
N MET A 36 -0.46 -3.13 9.33
CA MET A 36 0.28 -3.58 10.50
C MET A 36 1.74 -3.87 10.11
N PRO A 37 2.69 -3.01 10.50
CA PRO A 37 4.09 -3.26 10.20
C PRO A 37 4.62 -4.45 11.01
N ARG A 38 5.40 -5.31 10.35
CA ARG A 38 6.06 -6.46 10.98
C ARG A 38 7.18 -5.98 11.91
N GLU A 39 7.13 -6.39 13.16
CA GLU A 39 8.25 -6.30 14.09
C GLU A 39 9.05 -7.60 14.07
N ILE A 40 10.34 -7.48 13.71
CA ILE A 40 11.28 -8.58 13.82
C ILE A 40 11.72 -8.66 15.29
N VAL A 41 11.28 -9.69 15.99
CA VAL A 41 11.83 -10.07 17.30
C VAL A 41 13.13 -10.84 17.03
N ASN A 42 14.16 -10.67 17.87
CA ASN A 42 15.49 -11.25 17.65
C ASN A 42 15.44 -12.75 17.31
N GLU A 43 16.24 -13.13 16.31
CA GLU A 43 16.53 -14.52 15.95
C GLU A 43 17.08 -15.30 17.15
N ASP A 44 16.45 -16.43 17.47
CA ASP A 44 17.03 -17.36 18.43
C ASP A 44 18.23 -18.05 17.77
N LYS A 45 19.43 -17.55 18.09
CA LYS A 45 20.71 -18.06 17.58
C LYS A 45 21.05 -19.46 18.09
N ILE A 46 20.31 -20.00 19.05
CA ILE A 46 20.63 -21.27 19.71
C ILE A 46 19.93 -22.44 19.02
N LEU A 47 18.66 -22.29 18.63
CA LEU A 47 17.86 -23.36 18.03
C LEU A 47 17.54 -23.15 16.54
N GLY A 48 17.80 -21.97 15.98
CA GLY A 48 17.55 -21.68 14.57
C GLY A 48 16.08 -21.80 14.16
N GLU A 49 15.16 -21.72 15.12
CA GLU A 49 13.73 -21.69 14.87
C GLU A 49 13.33 -20.36 14.21
N ASP A 50 12.37 -20.43 13.30
CA ASP A 50 11.81 -19.24 12.67
C ASP A 50 11.09 -18.39 13.72
N VAL A 51 11.43 -17.10 13.79
CA VAL A 51 10.84 -16.23 14.81
C VAL A 51 9.42 -15.89 14.40
N PRO A 52 8.43 -16.09 15.29
CA PRO A 52 7.07 -15.66 15.00
C PRO A 52 7.04 -14.14 14.77
N SER A 53 6.51 -13.75 13.61
CA SER A 53 6.25 -12.34 13.28
C SER A 53 5.38 -11.71 14.36
N ARG A 54 5.81 -10.58 14.93
CA ARG A 54 5.01 -9.81 15.88
C ARG A 54 4.43 -8.57 15.20
N PHE A 55 3.14 -8.32 15.42
CA PHE A 55 2.45 -7.12 14.96
C PHE A 55 1.92 -6.38 16.19
N SER A 56 2.58 -5.30 16.58
CA SER A 56 2.27 -4.55 17.82
C SER A 56 1.39 -3.33 17.57
N THR A 57 1.38 -2.82 16.33
CA THR A 57 0.73 -1.58 15.94
C THR A 57 -0.12 -1.80 14.70
N ALA A 58 -1.23 -1.05 14.60
CA ALA A 58 -2.13 -1.09 13.47
C ALA A 58 -2.51 0.35 13.08
N TYR A 59 -2.37 0.65 11.79
CA TYR A 59 -2.63 1.96 11.22
C TYR A 59 -3.80 1.86 10.26
N LYS A 60 -4.87 2.60 10.55
CA LYS A 60 -6.02 2.67 9.65
C LYS A 60 -5.66 3.53 8.44
N ILE A 61 -5.79 2.96 7.24
CA ILE A 61 -5.54 3.63 5.97
C ILE A 61 -6.59 3.22 4.95
N GLU A 62 -7.05 4.19 4.17
CA GLU A 62 -8.01 3.96 3.11
C GLU A 62 -7.27 3.41 1.87
N MET A 63 -7.81 2.37 1.25
CA MET A 63 -7.25 1.75 0.03
C MET A 63 -8.37 1.37 -0.95
N TYR A 64 -8.06 1.38 -2.24
CA TYR A 64 -8.93 0.79 -3.27
C TYR A 64 -8.58 -0.68 -3.47
N ILE A 65 -9.60 -1.52 -3.59
CA ILE A 65 -9.44 -2.93 -3.96
C ILE A 65 -9.62 -3.02 -5.46
N GLU A 66 -8.56 -3.41 -6.18
CA GLU A 66 -8.60 -3.56 -7.64
C GLU A 66 -9.31 -4.87 -8.03
N ASN A 67 -9.09 -5.93 -7.27
CA ASN A 67 -9.62 -7.27 -7.56
C ASN A 67 -10.86 -7.60 -6.70
N GLN A 68 -12.01 -7.00 -7.00
CA GLN A 68 -13.27 -7.31 -6.29
C GLN A 68 -13.97 -8.59 -6.78
N GLN A 69 -13.66 -9.07 -8.00
CA GLN A 69 -14.37 -10.19 -8.63
C GLN A 69 -13.59 -11.51 -8.69
N GLY A 70 -12.28 -11.51 -8.39
CA GLY A 70 -11.42 -12.70 -8.45
C GLY A 70 -11.21 -13.42 -7.12
N PHE A 71 -11.78 -12.91 -6.03
CA PHE A 71 -11.65 -13.49 -4.68
C PHE A 71 -12.77 -14.50 -4.34
N ASP A 72 -13.58 -14.92 -5.32
CA ASP A 72 -14.77 -15.78 -5.10
C ASP A 72 -14.48 -17.30 -5.21
N GLY A 73 -13.26 -17.71 -4.82
CA GLY A 73 -13.07 -19.08 -4.34
C GLY A 73 -12.78 -20.19 -5.35
N GLU A 74 -12.39 -19.90 -6.60
CA GLU A 74 -11.76 -20.92 -7.45
C GLU A 74 -10.24 -20.94 -7.14
N GLY A 75 -9.88 -21.65 -6.06
CA GLY A 75 -8.51 -21.77 -5.56
C GLY A 75 -7.51 -22.28 -6.60
N ASP A 76 -6.23 -21.98 -6.37
CA ASP A 76 -5.03 -22.30 -7.15
C ASP A 76 -5.27 -23.22 -8.36
N LEU A 77 -5.39 -22.61 -9.54
CA LEU A 77 -5.56 -23.37 -10.78
C LEU A 77 -4.19 -23.91 -11.23
N PHE A 78 -3.92 -25.18 -10.94
CA PHE A 78 -2.76 -25.88 -11.48
C PHE A 78 -2.99 -26.20 -12.96
N THR A 79 -2.42 -25.40 -13.86
CA THR A 79 -2.43 -25.70 -15.30
C THR A 79 -1.16 -26.42 -15.72
N LYS A 80 -1.20 -27.15 -16.85
CA LYS A 80 0.00 -27.82 -17.42
C LYS A 80 1.15 -26.86 -17.76
N PHE A 81 0.93 -25.55 -17.75
CA PHE A 81 1.90 -24.51 -18.11
C PHE A 81 2.38 -23.65 -16.94
N GLY A 82 1.83 -23.84 -15.73
CA GLY A 82 2.25 -23.07 -14.56
C GLY A 82 1.18 -22.96 -13.47
N VAL A 83 1.61 -22.40 -12.34
CA VAL A 83 0.77 -22.05 -11.19
C VAL A 83 0.25 -20.63 -11.40
N GLU A 84 -1.06 -20.48 -11.58
CA GLU A 84 -1.72 -19.17 -11.55
C GLU A 84 -2.32 -18.98 -10.16
N ILE A 85 -1.65 -18.18 -9.32
CA ILE A 85 -2.15 -17.82 -7.98
C ILE A 85 -3.21 -16.74 -8.17
N ARG A 86 -4.47 -17.12 -7.99
CA ARG A 86 -5.63 -16.21 -8.07
C ARG A 86 -6.06 -15.67 -6.70
N ASP A 87 -5.51 -16.21 -5.62
CA ASP A 87 -5.79 -15.80 -4.24
C ASP A 87 -4.95 -14.59 -3.79
N ALA A 88 -5.01 -13.50 -4.56
CA ALA A 88 -4.31 -12.25 -4.24
C ALA A 88 -5.29 -11.07 -4.27
N ALA A 89 -5.38 -10.37 -3.14
CA ALA A 89 -6.07 -9.09 -3.05
C ALA A 89 -5.07 -7.96 -3.35
N ASN A 90 -5.33 -7.22 -4.42
CA ASN A 90 -4.53 -6.05 -4.79
C ASN A 90 -5.15 -4.79 -4.19
N PHE A 91 -4.42 -4.16 -3.29
CA PHE A 91 -4.78 -2.89 -2.67
C PHE A 91 -3.94 -1.75 -3.27
N VAL A 92 -4.61 -0.66 -3.63
CA VAL A 92 -3.98 0.52 -4.24
C VAL A 92 -4.17 1.72 -3.32
N VAL A 93 -3.06 2.40 -3.03
CA VAL A 93 -3.02 3.60 -2.19
C VAL A 93 -2.22 4.72 -2.86
N SER A 94 -2.64 5.97 -2.68
CA SER A 94 -1.85 7.13 -3.13
C SER A 94 -0.55 7.24 -2.34
N ARG A 95 0.56 7.52 -3.03
CA ARG A 95 1.88 7.71 -2.41
C ARG A 95 1.90 8.87 -1.42
N ARG A 96 1.22 9.98 -1.73
CA ARG A 96 1.15 11.11 -0.81
C ARG A 96 0.27 10.78 0.41
N ARG A 97 -0.81 10.03 0.21
CA ARG A 97 -1.65 9.54 1.33
C ARG A 97 -0.86 8.63 2.26
N TRP A 98 -0.05 7.72 1.70
CA TRP A 98 0.87 6.87 2.45
C TRP A 98 1.85 7.71 3.26
N ARG A 99 2.53 8.66 2.61
CA ARG A 99 3.50 9.55 3.26
C ARG A 99 2.88 10.31 4.41
N HIS A 100 1.66 10.83 4.25
CA HIS A 100 0.92 11.49 5.34
C HIS A 100 0.61 10.57 6.53
N THR A 101 0.46 9.26 6.33
CA THR A 101 0.34 8.30 7.44
C THR A 101 1.68 8.12 8.14
N VAL A 102 2.75 7.93 7.37
CA VAL A 102 4.10 7.65 7.88
C VAL A 102 4.72 8.85 8.60
N GLU A 103 4.49 10.06 8.12
CA GLU A 103 5.03 11.31 8.69
C GLU A 103 4.34 11.74 9.99
N GLN A 104 3.32 11.03 10.47
CA GLN A 104 2.71 11.35 11.77
C GLN A 104 3.72 11.10 12.90
N ASN A 105 3.87 12.07 13.80
CA ASN A 105 4.92 12.18 14.83
C ASN A 105 4.98 11.03 15.88
N SER A 106 4.29 9.92 15.68
CA SER A 106 4.29 8.74 16.55
C SER A 106 4.17 7.43 15.75
N ASN A 107 4.74 7.39 14.54
CA ASN A 107 4.62 6.22 13.68
C ASN A 107 5.90 5.36 13.68
N THR A 108 5.75 4.04 13.86
CA THR A 108 6.86 3.07 13.79
C THR A 108 7.26 2.78 12.34
N ILE A 109 6.45 3.20 11.37
CA ILE A 109 6.71 3.00 9.94
C ILE A 109 7.85 3.92 9.50
N THR A 110 8.87 3.35 8.86
CA THR A 110 10.08 4.08 8.44
C THR A 110 10.38 3.91 6.95
N GLY A 111 9.36 3.98 6.09
CA GLY A 111 9.54 3.78 4.65
C GLY A 111 8.50 4.47 3.75
N ASP A 112 8.90 4.76 2.52
CA ASP A 112 8.07 5.43 1.50
C ASP A 112 6.99 4.53 0.87
N ARG A 113 6.95 3.25 1.27
CA ARG A 113 6.00 2.24 0.81
C ARG A 113 5.83 1.12 1.85
N PRO A 114 4.73 0.34 1.81
CA PRO A 114 4.59 -0.90 2.58
C PRO A 114 5.79 -1.83 2.38
N ARG A 115 6.25 -2.49 3.44
CA ARG A 115 7.34 -3.47 3.35
C ARG A 115 6.78 -4.86 3.14
N GLU A 116 7.61 -5.73 2.58
CA GLU A 116 7.28 -7.13 2.43
C GLU A 116 7.14 -7.80 3.79
N GLY A 117 6.07 -8.57 3.97
CA GLY A 117 5.73 -9.25 5.23
C GLY A 117 4.95 -8.40 6.23
N ASP A 118 4.62 -7.15 5.89
CA ASP A 118 3.58 -6.39 6.57
C ASP A 118 2.19 -6.90 6.14
N VAL A 119 1.18 -6.72 6.99
CA VAL A 119 -0.18 -7.23 6.79
C VAL A 119 -1.19 -6.10 6.81
#